data_AF-A0A1D2MRU1-F1
#
_entry.id   AF-A0A1D2MRU1-F1
#
_cell.length_a   1.000
_cell.length_b   1.000
_cell.length_c   1.000
_cell.angle_alpha   90.00
_cell.angle_beta   90.00
_cell.angle_gamma   90.00
#
_symmetry.space_group_name_H-M   'P 1'
#
loop_
_entity.id
_entity.type
_entity.pdbx_description
1 polymer ?
#
loop_
_entity_poly.entity_id
_entity_poly.type
_entity_poly.pdbx_seq_one_letter_code
_entity_poly.pdbx_strand_id
1 'polypeptide(L)'
;MFENSADLPKSTNKEERRLIVETASKQTSELNNPCLREQNLSYKCLSDNNYNKDKCIETFANYKACKEFWNKVQADRRMRGIRPSMPRPNERETIKAEYMAKFHSR
;
A
#
# COMPACT_ATOMS: atom_id res chain seq x y z
N MET A 1 -6.13 2.82 -12.34
CA MET A 1 -4.95 2.30 -11.62
C MET A 1 -3.94 2.00 -12.70
N PHE A 2 -2.74 2.56 -12.64
CA PHE A 2 -1.80 2.48 -13.76
C PHE A 2 -0.96 1.22 -13.59
N GLU A 3 -1.29 0.17 -14.34
CA GLU A 3 -0.59 -1.12 -14.28
C GLU A 3 0.79 -1.00 -14.94
N ASN A 4 0.93 -0.09 -15.92
CA ASN A 4 2.19 0.21 -16.58
C ASN A 4 2.44 1.72 -16.76
N SER A 5 3.69 2.10 -17.06
CA SER A 5 4.09 3.48 -17.38
C SER A 5 3.25 4.11 -18.50
N ALA A 6 2.65 3.28 -19.36
CA ALA A 6 1.82 3.67 -20.49
C ALA A 6 0.40 4.12 -20.10
N ASP A 7 -0.11 3.66 -18.95
CA ASP A 7 -1.46 3.97 -18.50
C ASP A 7 -1.52 5.31 -17.77
N LEU A 8 -0.37 5.82 -17.32
CA LEU A 8 -0.26 7.08 -16.58
C LEU A 8 -0.94 8.24 -17.34
N PRO A 9 -1.59 9.18 -16.62
CA PRO A 9 -2.19 10.34 -17.24
C PRO A 9 -1.13 11.09 -18.05
N LYS A 10 -1.43 11.34 -19.31
CA LYS A 10 -0.51 12.08 -20.19
C LYS A 10 -0.66 13.56 -19.90
N SER A 11 0.38 14.18 -19.36
CA SER A 11 0.50 15.63 -19.27
C SER A 11 1.63 16.13 -20.17
N THR A 12 1.38 17.27 -20.83
CA THR A 12 2.36 18.07 -21.57
C THR A 12 3.18 18.96 -20.65
N ASN A 13 2.72 19.18 -19.40
CA ASN A 13 3.46 19.89 -18.38
C ASN A 13 4.52 18.97 -17.75
N LYS A 14 5.78 19.40 -17.77
CA LYS A 14 6.92 18.61 -17.29
C LYS A 14 6.88 18.34 -15.78
N GLU A 15 6.46 19.32 -14.98
CA GLU A 15 6.35 19.15 -13.52
C GLU A 15 5.17 18.26 -13.14
N GLU A 16 4.04 18.43 -13.82
CA GLU A 16 2.88 17.55 -13.62
C GLU A 16 3.23 16.11 -14.01
N ARG A 17 3.91 15.91 -15.15
CA ARG A 17 4.40 14.59 -15.58
C ARG A 17 5.35 13.98 -14.56
N ARG A 18 6.26 14.77 -13.96
CA ARG A 18 7.18 14.30 -12.91
C ARG A 18 6.39 13.84 -11.68
N LEU A 19 5.43 14.64 -11.23
CA LEU A 19 4.61 14.35 -10.07
C LEU A 19 3.76 13.08 -10.28
N ILE A 20 3.19 12.90 -11.48
CA ILE A 20 2.44 11.71 -11.87
C ILE A 20 3.31 10.45 -11.76
N VAL A 21 4.51 10.48 -12.36
CA VAL A 21 5.45 9.35 -12.33
C VAL A 21 5.90 9.04 -10.90
N GLU A 22 6.24 10.06 -10.13
CA GLU A 22 6.68 9.89 -8.74
C GLU A 22 5.58 9.31 -7.86
N THR A 23 4.36 9.81 -7.99
CA THR A 23 3.20 9.34 -7.22
C THR A 23 2.87 7.88 -7.56
N ALA A 24 2.88 7.54 -8.84
CA ALA A 24 2.67 6.16 -9.27
C ALA A 24 3.77 5.22 -8.75
N SER A 25 5.04 5.64 -8.85
CA SER A 25 6.17 4.89 -8.29
C SER A 25 6.03 4.66 -6.79
N LYS A 26 5.57 5.66 -6.02
CA LYS A 26 5.30 5.48 -4.58
C LYS A 26 4.19 4.46 -4.30
N GLN A 27 3.17 4.39 -5.16
CA GLN A 27 2.06 3.44 -5.02
C GLN A 27 2.45 2.01 -5.38
N THR A 28 3.32 1.82 -6.38
CA THR A 28 3.75 0.50 -6.86
C THR A 28 5.06 0.01 -6.23
N SER A 29 5.80 0.87 -5.54
CA SER A 29 7.06 0.50 -4.90
C SER A 29 6.82 -0.30 -3.62
N GLU A 30 7.42 -1.48 -3.55
CA GLU A 30 7.49 -2.27 -2.32
C GLU A 30 8.14 -1.50 -1.17
N LEU A 31 9.02 -0.53 -1.42
CA LEU A 31 9.66 0.26 -0.36
C LEU A 31 8.65 1.18 0.36
N ASN A 32 7.69 1.75 -0.37
CA ASN A 32 6.79 2.77 0.14
C ASN A 32 5.38 2.25 0.43
N ASN A 33 4.93 1.21 -0.29
CA ASN A 33 3.62 0.61 -0.13
C ASN A 33 3.75 -0.77 0.54
N PRO A 34 3.49 -0.89 1.86
CA PRO A 34 3.54 -2.17 2.55
C PRO A 34 2.32 -3.07 2.28
N CYS A 35 1.35 -2.58 1.52
CA CYS A 35 0.12 -3.28 1.14
C CYS A 35 0.05 -3.52 -0.39
N LEU A 36 1.20 -3.58 -1.06
CA LEU A 36 1.27 -3.77 -2.51
C LEU A 36 0.60 -5.08 -2.93
N ARG A 37 0.77 -6.14 -2.15
CA ARG A 37 0.14 -7.44 -2.40
C ARG A 37 -1.39 -7.35 -2.34
N GLU A 38 -1.94 -6.76 -1.30
CA GLU A 38 -3.39 -6.59 -1.12
C GLU A 38 -3.98 -5.62 -2.16
N GLN A 39 -3.21 -4.61 -2.58
CA GLN A 39 -3.57 -3.73 -3.68
C GLN A 39 -3.68 -4.52 -5.00
N ASN A 40 -2.68 -5.34 -5.33
CA ASN A 40 -2.70 -6.17 -6.53
C ASN A 40 -3.86 -7.17 -6.53
N LEU A 41 -4.20 -7.75 -5.37
CA LEU A 41 -5.38 -8.62 -5.24
C LEU A 41 -6.69 -7.87 -5.49
N SER A 42 -6.79 -6.63 -4.99
CA SER A 42 -7.96 -5.78 -5.21
C SER A 42 -8.13 -5.44 -6.70
N TYR A 43 -7.03 -5.14 -7.40
CA TYR A 43 -7.05 -4.88 -8.85
C TYR A 43 -7.36 -6.12 -9.65
N LYS A 44 -6.76 -7.26 -9.29
CA LYS A 44 -7.07 -8.53 -9.93
C LYS A 44 -8.56 -8.86 -9.81
N CYS A 45 -9.15 -8.69 -8.63
CA CYS A 45 -10.57 -8.90 -8.43
C CYS A 45 -11.41 -8.00 -9.34
N LEU A 46 -11.08 -6.71 -9.43
CA LEU A 46 -11.79 -5.79 -10.33
C LEU A 46 -11.67 -6.22 -11.80
N SER A 47 -10.47 -6.59 -12.25
CA SER A 47 -10.21 -7.06 -13.61
C SER A 47 -11.06 -8.29 -13.95
N ASP A 48 -11.08 -9.28 -13.04
CA ASP A 48 -11.83 -10.53 -13.21
C ASP A 48 -13.36 -10.31 -13.18
N ASN A 49 -13.84 -9.21 -12.60
CA ASN A 49 -15.26 -8.94 -12.36
C ASN A 49 -15.82 -7.75 -13.14
N ASN A 50 -15.20 -7.38 -14.27
CA ASN A 50 -15.62 -6.24 -15.10
C ASN A 50 -15.75 -4.94 -14.29
N TYR A 51 -14.83 -4.72 -13.35
CA TYR A 51 -14.79 -3.57 -12.46
C TYR A 51 -16.00 -3.42 -11.52
N ASN A 52 -16.76 -4.50 -11.31
CA ASN A 52 -17.83 -4.51 -10.32
C ASN A 52 -17.25 -4.53 -8.90
N LYS A 53 -17.34 -3.40 -8.21
CA LYS A 53 -16.78 -3.21 -6.86
C LYS A 53 -17.48 -4.07 -5.81
N ASP A 54 -18.76 -4.36 -5.97
CA ASP A 54 -19.55 -5.09 -4.98
C ASP A 54 -19.08 -6.54 -4.86
N LYS A 55 -18.51 -7.09 -5.94
CA LYS A 55 -17.89 -8.42 -5.94
C LYS A 55 -16.51 -8.47 -5.28
N CYS A 56 -15.93 -7.31 -4.97
CA CYS A 56 -14.56 -7.18 -4.46
C CYS A 56 -14.51 -6.58 -3.05
N ILE A 57 -15.62 -6.56 -2.33
CA ILE A 57 -15.70 -5.97 -0.97
C ILE A 57 -14.66 -6.60 -0.04
N GLU A 58 -14.47 -7.91 -0.08
CA GLU A 58 -13.51 -8.61 0.78
C GLU A 58 -12.05 -8.23 0.48
N THR A 59 -11.67 -8.12 -0.80
CA THR A 59 -10.31 -7.72 -1.18
C THR A 59 -10.03 -6.28 -0.79
N PHE A 60 -11.03 -5.39 -0.92
CA PHE A 60 -10.93 -4.02 -0.41
C PHE A 60 -10.86 -3.94 1.11
N ALA A 61 -11.62 -4.77 1.83
CA ALA A 61 -11.54 -4.87 3.28
C ALA A 61 -10.14 -5.30 3.73
N ASN A 62 -9.54 -6.29 3.06
CA ASN A 62 -8.17 -6.73 3.31
C ASN A 62 -7.15 -5.61 3.05
N TYR A 63 -7.27 -4.91 1.92
CA TYR A 63 -6.41 -3.77 1.60
C TYR A 63 -6.55 -2.64 2.63
N LYS A 64 -7.77 -2.34 3.09
CA LYS A 64 -8.04 -1.35 4.13
C LYS A 64 -7.42 -1.76 5.48
N ALA A 65 -7.62 -3.00 5.91
CA ALA A 65 -7.04 -3.54 7.13
C ALA A 65 -5.51 -3.49 7.11
N CYS A 66 -4.89 -3.81 5.98
CA CYS A 66 -3.44 -3.69 5.80
C CYS A 66 -2.97 -2.24 6.02
N LYS A 67 -3.63 -1.26 5.38
CA LYS A 67 -3.27 0.16 5.55
C LYS A 67 -3.43 0.64 6.98
N GLU A 68 -4.53 0.26 7.63
CA GLU A 68 -4.79 0.61 9.02
C GLU A 68 -3.72 0.05 9.96
N PHE A 69 -3.33 -1.21 9.76
CA PHE A 69 -2.24 -1.83 10.51
C PHE A 69 -0.93 -1.05 10.36
N TRP A 70 -0.50 -0.80 9.13
CA TRP A 70 0.77 -0.11 8.88
C TRP A 70 0.74 1.36 9.29
N ASN A 71 -0.42 2.01 9.29
CA ASN A 71 -0.58 3.35 9.86
C ASN A 71 -0.35 3.34 11.37
N LYS A 72 -0.87 2.33 12.08
CA LYS A 72 -0.61 2.16 13.53
C LYS A 72 0.86 1.87 13.80
N VAL A 73 1.50 0.99 13.05
CA VAL A 73 2.94 0.70 13.18
C VAL A 73 3.77 1.96 12.95
N GLN A 74 3.46 2.75 11.91
CA GLN A 74 4.17 4.01 11.64
C GLN A 74 3.96 5.03 12.76
N ALA A 75 2.74 5.14 13.30
CA ALA A 75 2.44 6.04 14.41
C ALA A 75 3.24 5.66 15.67
N ASP A 76 3.26 4.37 16.02
CA ASP A 76 4.04 3.85 17.15
C ASP A 76 5.55 4.08 16.96
N ARG A 77 6.09 3.75 15.78
CA ARG A 77 7.51 3.98 15.46
C ARG A 77 7.88 5.47 15.55
N ARG A 78 7.01 6.36 15.05
CA ARG A 78 7.19 7.81 15.18
C ARG A 78 7.20 8.27 16.64
N MET A 79 6.27 7.77 17.46
CA MET A 79 6.19 8.07 18.88
C MET A 79 7.45 7.63 19.63
N ARG A 80 8.04 6.50 19.22
CA ARG A 80 9.30 5.97 19.78
C ARG A 80 10.57 6.57 19.17
N GLY A 81 10.46 7.53 18.26
CA GLY A 81 11.61 8.15 17.59
C GLY A 81 12.35 7.26 16.59
N ILE A 82 11.77 6.12 16.18
CA ILE A 82 12.42 5.15 15.29
C ILE A 82 12.30 5.63 13.83
N ARG A 83 13.43 5.78 13.14
CA ARG A 83 13.50 6.13 11.71
C ARG A 83 14.21 5.04 10.90
N PRO A 84 13.75 4.73 9.67
CA PRO A 84 12.54 5.26 9.01
C PRO A 84 11.23 4.78 9.69
N SER A 85 10.18 5.61 9.62
CA SER A 85 8.88 5.26 10.20
C SER A 85 8.25 4.06 9.49
N MET A 86 8.45 3.97 8.17
CA MET A 86 8.09 2.79 7.38
C MET A 86 9.24 1.77 7.40
N PRO A 87 9.01 0.52 7.85
CA PRO A 87 10.04 -0.52 7.81
C PRO A 87 10.39 -0.97 6.39
N ARG A 88 11.64 -1.44 6.20
CA ARG A 88 12.10 -2.00 4.92
C ARG A 88 11.40 -3.33 4.63
N PRO A 89 11.21 -3.71 3.35
CA PRO A 89 10.45 -4.91 2.97
C PRO A 89 10.88 -6.20 3.70
N ASN A 90 12.18 -6.42 3.84
CA ASN A 90 12.75 -7.61 4.50
C ASN A 90 12.44 -7.71 6.00
N GLU A 91 12.18 -6.59 6.68
CA GLU A 91 11.90 -6.54 8.12
C GLU A 91 10.39 -6.62 8.43
N ARG A 92 9.54 -6.44 7.41
CA ARG A 92 8.10 -6.26 7.61
C ARG A 92 7.41 -7.49 8.17
N GLU A 93 7.83 -8.68 7.79
CA GLU A 93 7.20 -9.92 8.26
C GLU A 93 7.42 -10.10 9.76
N THR A 94 8.67 -9.96 10.22
CA THR A 94 9.03 -10.03 11.63
C THR A 94 8.33 -8.94 12.44
N ILE A 95 8.40 -7.68 11.99
CA ILE A 95 7.72 -6.56 12.67
C ILE A 95 6.21 -6.79 12.70
N LYS A 96 5.61 -7.27 11.61
CA LYS A 96 4.18 -7.57 11.57
C LYS A 96 3.83 -8.61 12.62
N ALA A 97 4.57 -9.71 12.70
CA ALA A 97 4.35 -10.75 13.70
C ALA A 97 4.47 -10.21 15.14
N GLU A 98 5.49 -9.41 15.42
CA GLU A 98 5.69 -8.78 16.74
C GLU A 98 4.53 -7.86 17.14
N TYR A 99 4.10 -6.98 16.23
CA TYR A 99 2.99 -6.07 16.52
C TYR A 99 1.67 -6.83 16.65
N MET A 100 1.41 -7.86 15.83
CA MET A 100 0.21 -8.69 15.99
C MET A 100 0.18 -9.39 17.34
N ALA A 101 1.30 -9.96 17.80
CA ALA A 101 1.39 -10.55 19.13
C ALA A 101 1.10 -9.53 20.26
N LYS A 102 1.58 -8.30 20.11
CA LYS A 102 1.32 -7.19 21.06
C LYS A 102 -0.13 -6.71 21.06
N PHE A 103 -0.81 -6.74 19.90
CA PHE A 103 -2.21 -6.31 19.81
C PHE A 103 -3.20 -7.39 20.24
N HIS A 104 -2.88 -8.67 20.08
CA HIS A 104 -3.70 -9.80 20.54
C HIS A 104 -3.62 -10.06 22.06
N SER A 105 -2.63 -9.46 22.74
CA SER A 105 -2.44 -9.58 24.20
C SER A 105 -3.07 -8.42 25.01
N ARG A 106 -3.86 -7.56 24.36
CA ARG A 106 -4.61 -6.46 24.97
C ARG A 106 -6.11 -6.71 24.99
#